data_AF-W0DJQ0-F1
#
_entry.id   AF-W0DJQ0-F1
#
_cell.length_a   1.000
_cell.length_b   1.000
_cell.length_c   1.000
_cell.angle_alpha   90.00
_cell.angle_beta   90.00
_cell.angle_gamma   90.00
#
_symmetry.space_group_name_H-M   'P 1'
#
loop_
_entity.id
_entity.type
_entity.pdbx_description
1 polymer ?
#
loop_
_entity_poly.entity_id
_entity_poly.type
_entity_poly.pdbx_seq_one_letter_code
_entity_poly.pdbx_strand_id
1 'polypeptide(L)'
;MVGHADLPAEALAAHSARAIFAMRQRSWPDGQAARVFVLPDDHPVHVEFTKAVLGVFPHQLRLAWDRQIFSGSGQAPQRVNSESEMVERVASTPGAVGYATRGAINARVRIIPVE
;
A
#
# COMPACT_ATOMS: atom_id res chain seq x y z
N MET A 1 0.57 -2.67 -8.37
CA MET A 1 0.17 -1.69 -7.35
C MET A 1 0.33 -0.27 -7.91
N VAL A 2 -0.06 0.77 -7.18
CA VAL A 2 0.24 2.17 -7.56
C VAL A 2 1.14 2.84 -6.54
N GLY A 3 1.96 3.76 -7.01
CA GLY A 3 2.87 4.54 -6.17
C GLY A 3 3.00 5.98 -6.65
N HIS A 4 3.53 6.83 -5.78
CA HIS A 4 3.83 8.21 -6.13
C HIS A 4 4.91 8.26 -7.22
N ALA A 5 4.91 9.33 -8.02
CA ALA A 5 5.80 9.46 -9.18
C ALA A 5 7.29 9.59 -8.82
N ASP A 6 7.61 9.91 -7.57
CA ASP A 6 8.98 10.05 -7.04
C ASP A 6 9.63 8.74 -6.62
N LEU A 7 8.86 7.64 -6.56
CA LEU A 7 9.40 6.38 -6.10
C LEU A 7 10.48 5.86 -7.06
N PRO A 8 11.62 5.40 -6.53
CA PRO A 8 12.74 4.93 -7.35
C PRO A 8 12.49 3.56 -7.98
N ALA A 9 11.45 2.84 -7.54
CA ALA A 9 11.20 1.45 -7.94
C ALA A 9 10.38 1.37 -9.24
N GLU A 10 10.98 0.75 -10.27
CA GLU A 10 10.27 0.38 -11.50
C GLU A 10 9.42 -0.88 -11.34
N ALA A 11 9.84 -1.80 -10.47
CA ALA A 11 9.12 -3.01 -10.05
C ALA A 11 9.43 -3.30 -8.58
N LEU A 12 8.60 -4.13 -7.94
CA LEU A 12 8.77 -4.49 -6.54
C LEU A 12 8.55 -5.99 -6.32
N ALA A 13 9.49 -6.67 -5.64
CA ALA A 13 9.29 -8.06 -5.25
C ALA A 13 8.08 -8.23 -4.31
N ALA A 14 7.33 -9.33 -4.46
CA ALA A 14 6.13 -9.63 -3.68
C ALA A 14 6.39 -9.65 -2.17
N HIS A 15 7.57 -10.12 -1.74
CA HIS A 15 7.96 -10.07 -0.33
C HIS A 15 8.09 -8.63 0.20
N SER A 16 8.55 -7.69 -0.64
CA SER A 16 8.77 -6.30 -0.27
C SER A 16 7.45 -5.56 -0.26
N ALA A 17 6.59 -5.82 -1.24
CA ALA A 17 5.20 -5.35 -1.22
C ALA A 17 4.51 -5.79 0.06
N ARG A 18 4.56 -7.10 0.40
CA ARG A 18 4.00 -7.61 1.65
C ARG A 18 4.61 -6.95 2.88
N ALA A 19 5.92 -6.75 2.93
CA ALA A 19 6.58 -6.10 4.07
C ALA A 19 6.17 -4.64 4.24
N ILE A 20 6.03 -3.88 3.14
CA ILE A 20 5.60 -2.49 3.14
C ILE A 20 4.14 -2.39 3.59
N PHE A 21 3.22 -3.14 2.96
CA PHE A 21 1.80 -3.10 3.32
C PHE A 21 1.51 -3.65 4.72
N ALA A 22 2.35 -4.54 5.25
CA ALA A 22 2.28 -5.00 6.64
C ALA A 22 2.97 -4.06 7.64
N MET A 23 3.45 -2.88 7.20
CA MET A 23 4.18 -1.90 8.01
C MET A 23 5.48 -2.43 8.65
N ARG A 24 6.02 -3.55 8.14
CA ARG A 24 7.31 -4.12 8.58
C ARG A 24 8.50 -3.42 7.94
N GLN A 25 8.34 -2.98 6.70
CA GLN A 25 9.30 -2.12 5.99
C GLN A 25 8.68 -0.74 5.81
N ARG A 26 9.34 0.30 6.32
CA ARG A 26 8.81 1.67 6.40
C ARG A 26 9.64 2.70 5.63
N SER A 27 10.64 2.23 4.92
CA SER A 27 11.49 3.05 4.06
C SER A 27 11.77 2.34 2.75
N TRP A 28 11.91 3.15 1.72
CA TRP A 28 12.45 2.77 0.43
C TRP A 28 13.97 2.60 0.51
N PRO A 29 14.61 1.91 -0.45
CA PRO A 29 16.07 1.72 -0.46
C PRO A 29 16.90 3.01 -0.45
N ASP A 30 16.32 4.12 -0.92
CA ASP A 30 16.92 5.46 -0.92
C ASP A 30 16.74 6.21 0.42
N GLY A 31 16.10 5.58 1.40
CA GLY A 31 15.81 6.17 2.72
C GLY A 31 14.51 6.96 2.81
N GLN A 32 13.78 7.15 1.71
CA GLN A 32 12.49 7.84 1.72
C GLN A 32 11.47 7.04 2.55
N ALA A 33 10.65 7.73 3.36
CA ALA A 33 9.60 7.08 4.15
C ALA A 33 8.50 6.48 3.24
N ALA A 34 8.18 5.21 3.45
CA ALA A 34 7.08 4.53 2.76
C ALA A 34 5.76 4.87 3.44
N ARG A 35 4.87 5.56 2.72
CA ARG A 35 3.55 5.94 3.22
C ARG A 35 2.48 5.06 2.58
N VAL A 36 1.81 4.25 3.38
CA VAL A 36 0.88 3.25 2.86
C VAL A 36 -0.55 3.71 3.03
N PHE A 37 -1.31 3.68 1.92
CA PHE A 37 -2.75 3.90 1.90
C PHE A 37 -3.49 2.59 1.63
N VAL A 38 -4.60 2.37 2.33
CA VAL A 38 -5.43 1.17 2.18
C VAL A 38 -6.92 1.50 2.18
N LEU A 39 -7.70 0.72 1.43
CA LEU A 39 -9.16 0.72 1.49
C LEU A 39 -9.67 -0.07 2.72
N PRO A 40 -10.96 0.05 3.08
CA PRO A 40 -11.57 -0.77 4.14
C PRO A 40 -11.42 -2.29 3.89
N ASP A 41 -11.38 -3.07 4.98
CA ASP A 41 -11.07 -4.50 4.94
C ASP A 41 -12.07 -5.32 4.10
N ASP A 42 -13.32 -4.86 4.02
CA ASP A 42 -14.43 -5.42 3.26
C ASP A 42 -14.53 -4.89 1.82
N HIS A 43 -13.71 -3.90 1.44
CA HIS A 43 -13.73 -3.34 0.10
C HIS A 43 -13.25 -4.39 -0.91
N PRO A 44 -14.00 -4.66 -2.01
CA PRO A 44 -13.66 -5.72 -2.96
C PRO A 44 -12.22 -5.64 -3.50
N VAL A 45 -11.78 -4.42 -3.85
CA VAL A 45 -10.41 -4.16 -4.32
C VAL A 45 -9.35 -4.43 -3.24
N HIS A 46 -9.64 -4.16 -1.96
CA HIS A 46 -8.74 -4.52 -0.87
C HIS A 46 -8.62 -6.05 -0.74
N VAL A 47 -9.75 -6.74 -0.76
CA VAL A 47 -9.82 -8.20 -0.67
C VAL A 47 -9.05 -8.85 -1.83
N GLU A 48 -9.23 -8.35 -3.05
CA GLU A 48 -8.52 -8.84 -4.23
C GLU A 48 -7.02 -8.55 -4.13
N PHE A 49 -6.63 -7.32 -3.84
CA PHE A 49 -5.22 -6.92 -3.76
C PHE A 49 -4.46 -7.71 -2.69
N THR A 50 -5.01 -7.83 -1.49
CA THR A 50 -4.37 -8.57 -0.39
C THR A 50 -4.16 -10.03 -0.74
N LYS A 51 -5.17 -10.69 -1.34
CA LYS A 51 -5.07 -12.11 -1.72
C LYS A 51 -4.16 -12.33 -2.92
N ALA A 52 -4.35 -11.57 -3.99
CA ALA A 52 -3.69 -11.82 -5.27
C ALA A 52 -2.25 -11.28 -5.31
N VAL A 53 -2.00 -10.10 -4.70
CA VAL A 53 -0.69 -9.44 -4.75
C VAL A 53 0.11 -9.70 -3.48
N LEU A 54 -0.53 -9.57 -2.31
CA LEU A 54 0.15 -9.77 -1.04
C LEU A 54 0.08 -11.21 -0.55
N GLY A 55 -0.65 -12.12 -1.21
CA GLY A 55 -0.80 -13.52 -0.81
C GLY A 55 -1.28 -13.72 0.64
N VAL A 56 -2.05 -12.79 1.20
CA VAL A 56 -2.59 -12.87 2.57
C VAL A 56 -4.06 -12.48 2.58
N PHE A 57 -4.79 -12.93 3.58
CA PHE A 57 -6.17 -12.48 3.76
C PHE A 57 -6.22 -11.11 4.47
N PRO A 58 -7.24 -10.27 4.21
CA PRO A 58 -7.41 -8.96 4.86
C PRO A 58 -7.27 -9.01 6.39
N HIS A 59 -7.91 -9.99 7.03
CA HIS A 59 -7.86 -10.15 8.49
C HIS A 59 -6.45 -10.46 9.01
N GLN A 60 -5.61 -11.17 8.23
CA GLN A 60 -4.22 -11.44 8.62
C GLN A 60 -3.37 -10.17 8.54
N LEU A 61 -3.62 -9.35 7.52
CA LEU A 61 -2.96 -8.06 7.36
C LEU A 61 -3.36 -7.09 8.48
N ARG A 62 -4.67 -7.03 8.81
CA ARG A 62 -5.22 -6.31 9.96
C ARG A 62 -4.56 -6.73 11.27
N LEU A 63 -4.48 -8.03 11.53
CA LEU A 63 -3.85 -8.56 12.74
C LEU A 63 -2.36 -8.17 12.83
N ALA A 64 -1.66 -8.10 11.70
CA ALA A 64 -0.27 -7.63 11.67
C ALA A 64 -0.16 -6.15 12.11
N TRP A 65 -1.06 -5.29 11.62
CA TRP A 65 -1.12 -3.88 12.04
C TRP A 65 -1.46 -3.75 13.53
N ASP A 66 -2.47 -4.48 14.00
CA ASP A 66 -2.91 -4.45 15.40
C ASP A 66 -1.75 -4.84 16.34
N ARG A 67 -1.00 -5.89 15.99
CA ARG A 67 0.19 -6.31 16.75
C ARG A 67 1.24 -5.21 16.83
N GLN A 68 1.47 -4.46 15.75
CA GLN A 68 2.43 -3.35 15.76
C GLN A 68 1.95 -2.17 16.62
N ILE A 69 0.64 -1.87 16.59
CA ILE A 69 0.05 -0.84 17.45
C ILE A 69 0.22 -1.24 18.92
N PHE A 70 -0.18 -2.45 19.28
CA PHE A 70 -0.11 -2.95 20.66
C PHE A 70 1.32 -3.09 21.20
N SER A 71 2.31 -3.32 20.34
CA SER A 71 3.72 -3.38 20.74
C SER A 71 4.37 -2.01 20.99
N GLY A 72 3.60 -0.92 20.93
CA GLY A 72 4.11 0.45 21.10
C GLY A 72 4.87 0.98 19.88
N SER A 73 4.94 0.23 18.78
CA SER A 73 5.52 0.68 17.50
C SER A 73 4.51 1.44 16.64
N GLY A 74 3.22 1.34 16.96
CA GLY A 74 2.20 2.38 16.79
C GLY A 74 1.73 2.70 15.38
N GLN A 75 2.21 2.02 14.33
CA GLN A 75 1.92 2.45 12.96
C GLN A 75 1.05 1.45 12.20
N ALA A 76 -0.11 1.94 11.78
CA ALA A 76 -0.97 1.32 10.78
C ALA A 76 -0.96 2.18 9.51
N PRO A 77 -1.30 1.60 8.34
CA PRO A 77 -1.49 2.37 7.13
C PRO A 77 -2.66 3.35 7.27
N GLN A 78 -2.63 4.40 6.47
CA GLN A 78 -3.72 5.38 6.41
C GLN A 78 -4.88 4.79 5.60
N ARG A 79 -6.09 4.82 6.15
CA ARG A 79 -7.29 4.39 5.44
C ARG A 79 -7.84 5.51 4.55
N VAL A 80 -8.27 5.14 3.36
CA VAL A 80 -9.05 5.97 2.42
C VAL A 80 -10.39 5.31 2.16
N ASN A 81 -11.38 6.06 1.71
CA ASN A 81 -12.77 5.59 1.56
C ASN A 81 -13.11 5.19 0.13
N SER A 82 -12.28 5.54 -0.85
CA SER A 82 -12.52 5.21 -2.27
C SER A 82 -11.22 5.08 -3.06
N GLU A 83 -11.29 4.43 -4.22
CA GLU A 83 -10.17 4.33 -5.15
C GLU A 83 -9.75 5.70 -5.72
N SER A 84 -10.70 6.62 -5.91
CA SER A 84 -10.40 7.99 -6.34
C SER A 84 -9.56 8.71 -5.28
N GLU A 85 -9.97 8.62 -4.01
CA GLU A 85 -9.21 9.15 -2.88
C GLU A 85 -7.84 8.47 -2.76
N MET A 86 -7.76 7.14 -2.96
CA MET A 86 -6.49 6.42 -2.99
C MET A 86 -5.53 7.04 -4.00
N VAL A 87 -5.96 7.22 -5.25
CA VAL A 87 -5.12 7.76 -6.32
C VAL A 87 -4.71 9.20 -6.02
N GLU A 88 -5.63 10.03 -5.51
CA GLU A 88 -5.32 11.39 -5.11
C GLU A 88 -4.28 11.45 -3.99
N ARG A 89 -4.49 10.67 -2.92
CA ARG A 89 -3.58 10.61 -1.77
C ARG A 89 -2.22 10.08 -2.13
N VAL A 90 -2.15 9.06 -2.98
CA VAL A 90 -0.88 8.53 -3.50
C VAL A 90 -0.18 9.57 -4.39
N ALA A 91 -0.90 10.28 -5.25
CA ALA A 91 -0.32 11.31 -6.12
C ALA A 91 0.14 12.57 -5.37
N SER A 92 -0.47 12.90 -4.24
CA SER A 92 -0.14 14.12 -3.48
C SER A 92 0.91 13.89 -2.40
N THR A 93 1.34 12.64 -2.18
CA THR A 93 2.13 12.26 -1.01
C THR A 93 3.43 11.60 -1.46
N PRO A 94 4.58 12.28 -1.33
CA PRO A 94 5.89 11.71 -1.60
C PRO A 94 6.12 10.38 -0.85
N GLY A 95 6.69 9.38 -1.53
CA GLY A 95 6.95 8.07 -0.94
C GLY A 95 5.71 7.18 -0.74
N ALA A 96 4.54 7.59 -1.25
CA ALA A 96 3.29 6.88 -1.01
C ALA A 96 3.04 5.71 -1.95
N VAL A 97 2.36 4.68 -1.43
CA VAL A 97 1.87 3.52 -2.18
C VAL A 97 0.46 3.14 -1.79
N GLY A 98 -0.22 2.52 -2.75
CA GLY A 98 -1.57 2.01 -2.62
C GLY A 98 -1.94 1.09 -3.77
N TYR A 99 -3.22 0.95 -4.04
CA TYR A 99 -3.74 0.11 -5.12
C TYR A 99 -5.11 0.60 -5.56
N ALA A 100 -5.39 0.48 -6.85
CA ALA A 100 -6.66 0.82 -7.47
C ALA A 100 -6.85 -0.05 -8.70
N THR A 101 -8.10 -0.21 -9.14
CA THR A 101 -8.46 -0.85 -10.40
C THR A 101 -8.00 0.00 -11.58
N ARG A 102 -7.78 -0.63 -12.75
CA ARG A 102 -7.28 0.07 -13.95
C ARG A 102 -8.14 1.28 -14.36
N GLY A 103 -9.45 1.23 -14.12
CA GLY A 103 -10.36 2.33 -14.46
C GLY A 103 -10.22 3.56 -13.57
N ALA A 104 -9.71 3.41 -12.35
CA ALA A 104 -9.49 4.51 -11.41
C ALA A 104 -8.09 5.15 -11.53
N ILE A 105 -7.13 4.44 -12.15
CA ILE A 105 -5.76 4.91 -12.31
C ILE A 105 -5.69 6.04 -13.34
N ASN A 106 -4.95 7.10 -13.02
CA ASN A 106 -4.68 8.22 -13.93
C ASN A 106 -3.17 8.52 -14.00
N ALA A 107 -2.79 9.47 -14.84
CA ALA A 107 -1.38 9.82 -15.10
C ALA A 107 -0.63 10.45 -13.90
N ARG A 108 -1.32 10.73 -12.77
CA ARG A 108 -0.72 11.36 -11.59
C ARG A 108 -0.03 10.34 -10.66
N VAL A 109 -0.29 9.05 -10.86
CA VAL A 109 0.34 7.96 -10.12
C VAL A 109 1.11 7.04 -11.06
N ARG A 110 2.14 6.39 -10.54
CA ARG A 110 2.93 5.41 -11.26
C ARG A 110 2.38 4.01 -10.99
N ILE A 111 2.25 3.20 -12.03
CA ILE A 111 1.98 1.76 -11.87
C ILE A 111 3.31 1.07 -11.55
N ILE A 112 3.34 0.32 -10.46
CA ILE A 112 4.51 -0.47 -10.07
C ILE A 112 4.10 -1.95 -10.12
N PRO A 113 4.65 -2.75 -11.05
CA PRO A 113 4.49 -4.19 -11.10
C PRO A 113 4.99 -4.84 -9.81
N VAL A 114 4.33 -5.93 -9.41
CA VAL A 114 4.77 -6.76 -8.29
C VAL A 114 5.13 -8.13 -8.82
N GLU A 115 6.36 -8.58 -8.55
CA GLU A 115 6.98 -9.82 -9.08
C GLU A 115 7.22 -10.88 -8.01
#